data_AF-K8W5C9-F1
#
_entry.id   AF-K8W5C9-F1
#
_cell.length_a   1.000
_cell.length_b   1.000
_cell.length_c   1.000
_cell.angle_alpha   90.00
_cell.angle_beta   90.00
_cell.angle_gamma   90.00
#
_symmetry.space_group_name_H-M   'P 1'
#
loop_
_entity.id
_entity.type
_entity.pdbx_description
1 polymer ?
#
loop_
_entity_poly.entity_id
_entity_poly.type
_entity_poly.pdbx_seq_one_letter_code
_entity_poly.pdbx_strand_id
1 'polypeptide(L)'
;MDSINQIISSQIIEDDFLIINESLNIHQQKETSYALCSMKNKWPNSLSQAQFWGKNSQPLDYLLGLIAKGTYWNNWTFMHGVERLNHQQLQELGIEPIHLRDKTTGFESTICRYHDLYIISFAGTNNFTDIFADIRQAVGLYEPQYFQAAALANILYQVSKGNMICTGHSLGGGLAIFAAIVSGCPSITFSPAGIATNTIKRLGIDYEQAKQKAKAGLSRFYVVEYDWLDWLQTFTTAPSALGHKIVLNYYEEGGSAFDKFPPNFFSRVFVAHAMAKILKMMCYFAPWAQADNLAINEINNFMANGINGLMDEIDLAKLDERDLVNWQETCEKCIKQNNVDLFTKLIELENKPVEMDSLIRNAIMANNSQFLAILFESKYAKKIKQKLLSSDGAYLHLAAQSCRTDQIEMLLMHGLTINKLNNEGNTALHEALMSHALFAAEYLLEHGADWRIKNPQGNNGYDVLVNHVITDDILSQEGKVLRKKLFQLMQ
;
A
#
# COMPACT_ATOMS: atom_id res chain seq x y z
N MET A 1 36.44 2.16 -2.08
CA MET A 1 35.47 1.96 -0.99
C MET A 1 34.12 2.60 -1.31
N ASP A 2 34.05 3.51 -2.28
CA ASP A 2 32.80 4.07 -2.82
C ASP A 2 31.89 3.04 -3.50
N SER A 3 32.44 1.92 -3.96
CA SER A 3 31.66 0.83 -4.52
C SER A 3 30.94 -0.01 -3.45
N ILE A 4 31.49 -0.16 -2.24
CA ILE A 4 30.95 -1.09 -1.23
C ILE A 4 29.73 -0.48 -0.50
N ASN A 5 29.69 0.84 -0.31
CA ASN A 5 28.58 1.52 0.36
C ASN A 5 27.44 1.91 -0.58
N GLN A 6 27.72 2.13 -1.87
CA GLN A 6 26.66 2.09 -2.90
C GLN A 6 26.04 0.70 -2.96
N ILE A 7 26.85 -0.36 -2.84
CA ILE A 7 26.37 -1.74 -2.79
C ILE A 7 25.58 -2.04 -1.51
N ILE A 8 25.93 -1.51 -0.32
CA ILE A 8 25.20 -1.81 0.93
C ILE A 8 23.88 -1.01 1.06
N SER A 9 23.85 0.25 0.63
CA SER A 9 22.61 1.06 0.63
C SER A 9 21.69 0.72 -0.53
N SER A 10 22.25 0.35 -1.70
CA SER A 10 21.47 -0.34 -2.73
C SER A 10 21.04 -1.69 -2.22
N GLN A 11 21.86 -2.47 -1.49
CA GLN A 11 21.47 -3.78 -0.94
C GLN A 11 20.37 -3.71 0.10
N ILE A 12 20.31 -2.74 1.01
CA ILE A 12 19.22 -2.73 2.02
C ILE A 12 17.88 -2.35 1.39
N ILE A 13 17.87 -1.39 0.46
CA ILE A 13 16.67 -1.06 -0.34
C ILE A 13 16.39 -2.18 -1.33
N GLU A 14 17.41 -2.74 -1.99
CA GLU A 14 17.29 -3.90 -2.86
C GLU A 14 16.85 -5.12 -2.07
N ASP A 15 17.17 -5.28 -0.77
CA ASP A 15 16.85 -6.41 0.11
C ASP A 15 15.43 -6.27 0.65
N ASP A 16 14.92 -5.07 0.96
CA ASP A 16 13.50 -4.86 1.23
C ASP A 16 12.68 -4.94 -0.07
N PHE A 17 13.20 -4.46 -1.19
CA PHE A 17 12.66 -4.72 -2.53
C PHE A 17 12.90 -6.17 -2.98
N LEU A 18 13.88 -6.89 -2.45
CA LEU A 18 14.22 -8.29 -2.72
C LEU A 18 13.30 -9.13 -1.88
N ILE A 19 12.93 -8.71 -0.68
CA ILE A 19 11.95 -9.35 0.20
C ILE A 19 10.56 -9.04 -0.32
N ILE A 20 10.27 -7.85 -0.86
CA ILE A 20 9.04 -7.57 -1.59
C ILE A 20 9.02 -8.36 -2.91
N ASN A 21 10.11 -8.40 -3.68
CA ASN A 21 10.24 -9.17 -4.93
C ASN A 21 10.35 -10.68 -4.70
N GLU A 22 10.90 -11.16 -3.59
CA GLU A 22 10.98 -12.57 -3.16
C GLU A 22 9.67 -12.96 -2.52
N SER A 23 9.01 -12.10 -1.76
CA SER A 23 7.61 -12.34 -1.38
C SER A 23 6.76 -12.40 -2.64
N LEU A 24 6.96 -11.53 -3.63
CA LEU A 24 6.28 -11.59 -4.93
C LEU A 24 6.74 -12.79 -5.80
N ASN A 25 8.00 -13.23 -5.74
CA ASN A 25 8.60 -14.33 -6.53
C ASN A 25 8.36 -15.71 -5.91
N ILE A 26 8.44 -15.87 -4.58
CA ILE A 26 7.97 -17.02 -3.82
C ILE A 26 6.45 -17.15 -4.01
N HIS A 27 5.72 -16.03 -4.15
CA HIS A 27 4.30 -16.02 -4.53
C HIS A 27 4.06 -16.28 -6.03
N GLN A 28 5.06 -16.09 -6.90
CA GLN A 28 5.04 -16.58 -8.29
C GLN A 28 5.38 -18.07 -8.37
N GLN A 29 6.24 -18.60 -7.49
CA GLN A 29 6.63 -20.02 -7.45
C GLN A 29 5.55 -20.94 -6.84
N LYS A 30 4.66 -20.41 -5.99
CA LYS A 30 3.41 -21.09 -5.59
C LYS A 30 2.34 -20.96 -6.69
N GLU A 31 2.66 -21.41 -7.92
CA GLU A 31 1.75 -21.39 -9.07
C GLU A 31 0.46 -22.19 -8.83
N THR A 32 0.45 -23.12 -7.87
CA THR A 32 -0.64 -24.08 -7.65
C THR A 32 -1.94 -23.45 -7.18
N SER A 33 -1.93 -22.41 -6.36
CA SER A 33 -3.16 -21.79 -5.83
C SER A 33 -3.84 -20.84 -6.82
N TYR A 34 -3.07 -20.03 -7.57
CA TYR A 34 -3.60 -19.17 -8.63
C TYR A 34 -4.09 -19.99 -9.84
N ALA A 35 -3.41 -21.10 -10.15
CA ALA A 35 -3.80 -22.04 -11.20
C ALA A 35 -5.19 -22.66 -10.91
N LEU A 36 -5.49 -23.02 -9.65
CA LEU A 36 -6.77 -23.64 -9.28
C LEU A 36 -7.99 -22.73 -9.53
N CYS A 37 -7.90 -21.44 -9.19
CA CYS A 37 -8.99 -20.49 -9.45
C CYS A 37 -9.14 -20.19 -10.96
N SER A 38 -8.02 -20.13 -11.69
CA SER A 38 -8.00 -19.91 -13.15
C SER A 38 -8.51 -21.12 -13.97
N MET A 39 -8.34 -22.35 -13.47
CA MET A 39 -8.79 -23.56 -14.17
C MET A 39 -10.31 -23.76 -14.09
N LYS A 40 -10.96 -23.34 -13.00
CA LYS A 40 -12.43 -23.38 -12.88
C LYS A 40 -13.13 -22.19 -13.56
N ASN A 41 -12.44 -21.06 -13.76
CA ASN A 41 -13.00 -19.80 -14.28
C ASN A 41 -12.43 -19.38 -15.64
N LYS A 42 -12.22 -20.31 -16.58
CA LYS A 42 -11.97 -19.91 -17.97
C LYS A 42 -13.16 -19.10 -18.47
N TRP A 43 -12.89 -17.99 -19.15
CA TRP A 43 -13.95 -17.25 -19.82
C TRP A 43 -14.66 -18.16 -20.83
N PRO A 44 -16.00 -18.01 -20.97
CA PRO A 44 -16.76 -18.77 -21.94
C PRO A 44 -16.41 -18.32 -23.37
N ASN A 45 -16.49 -19.24 -24.34
CA ASN A 45 -16.19 -18.95 -25.75
C ASN A 45 -17.05 -17.82 -26.34
N SER A 46 -18.26 -17.61 -25.80
CA SER A 46 -19.11 -16.46 -26.12
C SER A 46 -19.06 -15.45 -24.97
N LEU A 47 -18.12 -14.51 -25.07
CA LEU A 47 -17.94 -13.42 -24.11
C LEU A 47 -18.02 -12.07 -24.82
N SER A 48 -18.73 -11.12 -24.22
CA SER A 48 -18.81 -9.73 -24.68
C SER A 48 -18.74 -8.76 -23.51
N GLN A 49 -18.58 -7.47 -23.81
CA GLN A 49 -18.56 -6.43 -22.78
C GLN A 49 -19.83 -6.44 -21.89
N ALA A 50 -20.96 -6.94 -22.40
CA ALA A 50 -22.25 -6.93 -21.70
C ALA A 50 -22.19 -7.66 -20.34
N GLN A 51 -21.36 -8.70 -20.21
CA GLN A 51 -21.22 -9.46 -18.98
C GLN A 51 -20.48 -8.70 -17.87
N PHE A 52 -19.71 -7.67 -18.22
CA PHE A 52 -18.91 -6.94 -17.26
C PHE A 52 -19.62 -5.73 -16.66
N TRP A 53 -20.87 -5.46 -17.04
CA TRP A 53 -21.69 -4.44 -16.39
C TRP A 53 -22.17 -4.88 -15.02
N GLY A 54 -22.45 -3.91 -14.16
CA GLY A 54 -23.05 -4.13 -12.84
C GLY A 54 -22.08 -3.99 -11.68
N LYS A 55 -22.65 -4.07 -10.49
CA LYS A 55 -21.98 -3.72 -9.22
C LYS A 55 -21.35 -4.93 -8.54
N ASN A 56 -21.95 -6.10 -8.70
CA ASN A 56 -21.56 -7.30 -7.97
C ASN A 56 -20.24 -7.85 -8.49
N SER A 57 -19.46 -8.45 -7.60
CA SER A 57 -18.30 -9.28 -7.93
C SER A 57 -18.70 -10.40 -8.90
N GLN A 58 -17.83 -10.68 -9.86
CA GLN A 58 -18.03 -11.77 -10.82
C GLN A 58 -16.79 -12.65 -10.93
N PRO A 59 -16.95 -13.96 -11.24
CA PRO A 59 -15.81 -14.85 -11.46
C PRO A 59 -14.92 -14.40 -12.65
N LEU A 60 -15.54 -13.73 -13.63
CA LEU A 60 -14.87 -13.19 -14.82
C LEU A 60 -13.83 -12.10 -14.47
N ASP A 61 -14.01 -11.41 -13.34
CA ASP A 61 -13.17 -10.28 -12.92
C ASP A 61 -11.75 -10.72 -12.57
N TYR A 62 -11.59 -11.97 -12.13
CA TYR A 62 -10.29 -12.51 -11.73
C TYR A 62 -9.27 -12.53 -12.88
N LEU A 63 -9.72 -12.89 -14.10
CA LEU A 63 -8.82 -12.91 -15.27
C LEU A 63 -8.41 -11.48 -15.68
N LEU A 64 -9.28 -10.47 -15.50
CA LEU A 64 -8.88 -9.07 -15.69
C LEU A 64 -7.82 -8.64 -14.69
N GLY A 65 -7.83 -9.21 -13.49
CA GLY A 65 -6.79 -8.98 -12.51
C GLY A 65 -5.46 -9.58 -12.94
N LEU A 66 -5.47 -10.80 -13.49
CA LEU A 66 -4.26 -11.40 -14.04
C LEU A 66 -3.69 -10.58 -15.22
N ILE A 67 -4.56 -10.04 -16.09
CA ILE A 67 -4.17 -9.14 -17.18
C ILE A 67 -3.59 -7.82 -16.64
N ALA A 68 -4.23 -7.20 -15.64
CA ALA A 68 -3.73 -5.98 -15.02
C ALA A 68 -2.35 -6.21 -14.37
N LYS A 69 -2.16 -7.33 -13.66
CA LYS A 69 -0.85 -7.77 -13.16
C LYS A 69 0.16 -7.95 -14.30
N GLY A 70 -0.28 -8.61 -15.38
CA GLY A 70 0.52 -8.86 -16.58
C GLY A 70 0.93 -7.60 -17.35
N THR A 71 0.28 -6.45 -17.12
CA THR A 71 0.59 -5.21 -17.85
C THR A 71 1.98 -4.67 -17.48
N TYR A 72 2.46 -5.01 -16.28
CA TYR A 72 3.80 -4.66 -15.80
C TYR A 72 4.92 -5.56 -16.36
N TRP A 73 4.57 -6.66 -17.05
CA TRP A 73 5.55 -7.57 -17.64
C TRP A 73 5.45 -7.64 -19.16
N ASN A 74 6.59 -7.59 -19.83
CA ASN A 74 6.66 -7.64 -21.29
C ASN A 74 6.77 -9.06 -21.86
N ASN A 75 6.90 -10.06 -21.00
CA ASN A 75 7.33 -11.40 -21.39
C ASN A 75 6.19 -12.40 -21.59
N TRP A 76 4.93 -11.93 -21.71
CA TRP A 76 3.78 -12.80 -21.97
C TRP A 76 3.05 -12.38 -23.25
N THR A 77 2.62 -13.40 -24.01
CA THR A 77 1.88 -13.25 -25.27
C THR A 77 0.48 -13.84 -25.19
N PHE A 78 0.27 -14.85 -24.34
CA PHE A 78 -0.99 -15.54 -24.21
C PHE A 78 -1.26 -15.95 -22.76
N MET A 79 -2.47 -15.71 -22.27
CA MET A 79 -2.89 -16.00 -20.89
C MET A 79 -4.35 -16.45 -20.87
N HIS A 80 -4.60 -17.73 -20.55
CA HIS A 80 -5.96 -18.29 -20.41
C HIS A 80 -6.94 -17.98 -21.57
N GLY A 81 -6.45 -17.98 -22.82
CA GLY A 81 -7.29 -17.66 -23.99
C GLY A 81 -7.20 -16.20 -24.45
N VAL A 82 -6.58 -15.34 -23.63
CA VAL A 82 -6.39 -13.92 -23.93
C VAL A 82 -5.03 -13.74 -24.60
N GLU A 83 -5.04 -13.19 -25.81
CA GLU A 83 -3.85 -12.86 -26.60
C GLU A 83 -3.45 -11.41 -26.37
N ARG A 84 -2.19 -11.14 -26.05
CA ARG A 84 -1.63 -9.79 -26.08
C ARG A 84 -1.31 -9.41 -27.52
N LEU A 85 -1.86 -8.29 -28.00
CA LEU A 85 -1.66 -7.89 -29.39
C LEU A 85 -0.22 -7.46 -29.65
N ASN A 86 0.37 -8.01 -30.70
CA ASN A 86 1.71 -7.65 -31.16
C ASN A 86 1.68 -6.39 -32.06
N HIS A 87 2.86 -5.88 -32.44
CA HIS A 87 2.97 -4.67 -33.25
C HIS A 87 2.22 -4.74 -34.58
N GLN A 88 2.25 -5.89 -35.27
CA GLN A 88 1.57 -6.05 -36.55
C GLN A 88 0.05 -5.99 -36.36
N GLN A 89 -0.48 -6.72 -35.37
CA GLN A 89 -1.91 -6.71 -35.06
C GLN A 89 -2.39 -5.33 -34.64
N LEU A 90 -1.59 -4.58 -33.85
CA LEU A 90 -1.93 -3.20 -33.48
C LEU A 90 -1.98 -2.27 -34.69
N GLN A 91 -1.01 -2.39 -35.61
CA GLN A 91 -0.98 -1.62 -36.86
C GLN A 91 -2.17 -1.94 -37.77
N GLU A 92 -2.59 -3.21 -37.85
CA GLU A 92 -3.79 -3.63 -38.58
C GLU A 92 -5.07 -2.99 -38.01
N LEU A 93 -5.07 -2.63 -36.73
CA LEU A 93 -6.15 -1.89 -36.06
C LEU A 93 -5.98 -0.36 -36.16
N GLY A 94 -4.93 0.13 -36.83
CA GLY A 94 -4.62 1.55 -36.93
C GLY A 94 -4.06 2.16 -35.63
N ILE A 95 -3.55 1.32 -34.72
CA ILE A 95 -2.96 1.75 -33.44
C ILE A 95 -1.45 1.63 -33.56
N GLU A 96 -0.74 2.75 -33.59
CA GLU A 96 0.71 2.72 -33.58
C GLU A 96 1.23 2.31 -32.19
N PRO A 97 2.21 1.39 -32.09
CA PRO A 97 2.78 0.96 -30.81
C PRO A 97 3.30 2.10 -29.93
N ILE A 98 3.71 3.23 -30.53
CA ILE A 98 4.15 4.43 -29.81
C ILE A 98 3.04 5.06 -28.97
N HIS A 99 1.77 4.86 -29.31
CA HIS A 99 0.65 5.38 -28.53
C HIS A 99 0.37 4.57 -27.27
N LEU A 100 0.91 3.36 -27.16
CA LEU A 100 0.73 2.54 -25.95
C LEU A 100 1.71 2.93 -24.84
N ARG A 101 2.78 3.68 -25.16
CA ARG A 101 3.83 4.06 -24.21
C ARG A 101 4.38 5.46 -24.47
N ASP A 102 4.36 6.29 -23.45
CA ASP A 102 4.99 7.61 -23.47
C ASP A 102 5.86 7.78 -22.22
N LYS A 103 7.18 7.71 -22.42
CA LYS A 103 8.17 7.87 -21.34
C LYS A 103 8.18 9.27 -20.74
N THR A 104 7.70 10.29 -21.47
CA THR A 104 7.71 11.67 -20.99
C THR A 104 6.60 11.92 -19.98
N THR A 105 5.45 11.26 -20.18
CA THR A 105 4.31 11.36 -19.28
C THR A 105 4.25 10.23 -18.27
N GLY A 106 4.95 9.12 -18.51
CA GLY A 106 4.84 7.88 -17.74
C GLY A 106 3.66 7.00 -18.18
N PHE A 107 2.98 7.34 -19.27
CA PHE A 107 1.84 6.58 -19.76
C PHE A 107 2.28 5.21 -20.29
N GLU A 108 1.64 4.15 -19.81
CA GLU A 108 1.85 2.80 -20.31
C GLU A 108 0.54 2.00 -20.33
N SER A 109 0.32 1.27 -21.42
CA SER A 109 -0.86 0.43 -21.62
C SER A 109 -0.55 -0.81 -22.44
N THR A 110 -1.44 -1.78 -22.39
CA THR A 110 -1.41 -3.01 -23.18
C THR A 110 -2.80 -3.32 -23.69
N ILE A 111 -2.91 -3.66 -24.98
CA ILE A 111 -4.17 -4.11 -25.58
C ILE A 111 -4.10 -5.62 -25.76
N CYS A 112 -5.13 -6.30 -25.27
CA CYS A 112 -5.31 -7.73 -25.40
C CYS A 112 -6.62 -8.04 -26.12
N ARG A 113 -6.77 -9.27 -26.59
CA ARG A 113 -7.96 -9.76 -27.27
C ARG A 113 -8.33 -11.15 -26.78
N TYR A 114 -9.61 -11.35 -26.49
CA TYR A 114 -10.21 -12.65 -26.26
C TYR A 114 -11.35 -12.81 -27.27
N HIS A 115 -11.13 -13.59 -28.32
CA HIS A 115 -12.08 -13.71 -29.44
C HIS A 115 -12.42 -12.31 -29.99
N ASP A 116 -13.67 -11.86 -29.88
CA ASP A 116 -14.12 -10.54 -30.34
C ASP A 116 -14.05 -9.45 -29.26
N LEU A 117 -13.73 -9.80 -28.01
CA LEU A 117 -13.62 -8.85 -26.89
C LEU A 117 -12.21 -8.27 -26.83
N TYR A 118 -12.11 -6.94 -26.86
CA TYR A 118 -10.86 -6.21 -26.65
C TYR A 118 -10.71 -5.80 -25.18
N ILE A 119 -9.51 -5.95 -24.63
CA ILE A 119 -9.18 -5.51 -23.27
C ILE A 119 -8.08 -4.46 -23.38
N ILE A 120 -8.32 -3.27 -22.84
CA ILE A 120 -7.28 -2.28 -22.64
C ILE A 120 -6.90 -2.24 -21.16
N SER A 121 -5.63 -2.49 -20.90
CA SER A 121 -5.09 -2.52 -19.56
C SER A 121 -4.04 -1.43 -19.39
N PHE A 122 -4.18 -0.59 -18.37
CA PHE A 122 -3.25 0.50 -18.11
C PHE A 122 -2.34 0.15 -16.94
N ALA A 123 -1.05 0.45 -17.08
CA ALA A 123 -0.09 0.31 -16.00
C ALA A 123 -0.21 1.50 -15.04
N GLY A 124 -0.05 1.24 -13.74
CA GLY A 124 0.30 2.27 -12.77
C GLY A 124 1.82 2.46 -12.67
N THR A 125 2.24 3.32 -11.75
CA THR A 125 3.65 3.46 -11.40
C THR A 125 4.06 2.28 -10.51
N ASN A 126 5.17 1.60 -10.82
CA ASN A 126 5.65 0.42 -10.08
C ASN A 126 6.57 0.74 -8.90
N ASN A 127 6.96 2.00 -8.77
CA ASN A 127 7.90 2.46 -7.75
C ASN A 127 7.14 3.25 -6.68
N PHE A 128 7.09 2.73 -5.44
CA PHE A 128 6.24 3.28 -4.38
C PHE A 128 6.54 4.76 -4.07
N THR A 129 7.80 5.18 -4.12
CA THR A 129 8.19 6.59 -3.91
C THR A 129 7.62 7.51 -5.00
N ASP A 130 7.68 7.05 -6.25
CA ASP A 130 7.09 7.76 -7.39
C ASP A 130 5.55 7.74 -7.32
N ILE A 131 4.92 6.64 -6.88
CA ILE A 131 3.46 6.57 -6.67
C ILE A 131 2.98 7.65 -5.69
N PHE A 132 3.66 7.85 -4.55
CA PHE A 132 3.29 8.90 -3.59
C PHE A 132 3.49 10.31 -4.14
N ALA A 133 4.56 10.52 -4.91
CA ALA A 133 4.82 11.79 -5.59
C ALA A 133 3.75 12.05 -6.66
N ASP A 134 3.43 11.05 -7.49
CA ASP A 134 2.43 11.09 -8.55
C ASP A 134 1.03 11.32 -8.00
N ILE A 135 0.65 10.68 -6.88
CA ILE A 135 -0.65 10.91 -6.23
C ILE A 135 -0.71 12.32 -5.64
N ARG A 136 0.36 12.81 -5.00
CA ARG A 136 0.43 14.20 -4.52
C ARG A 136 0.36 15.20 -5.68
N GLN A 137 1.00 14.90 -6.80
CA GLN A 137 0.93 15.71 -8.03
C GLN A 137 -0.44 15.61 -8.71
N ALA A 138 -1.10 14.45 -8.67
CA ALA A 138 -2.46 14.23 -9.19
C ALA A 138 -3.51 14.98 -8.37
N VAL A 139 -3.29 15.14 -7.06
CA VAL A 139 -4.03 16.06 -6.19
C VAL A 139 -3.77 17.54 -6.57
N GLY A 140 -2.71 17.83 -7.33
CA GLY A 140 -2.15 19.17 -7.60
C GLY A 140 -2.05 19.65 -9.07
N LEU A 141 -2.71 19.03 -10.05
CA LEU A 141 -2.81 19.45 -11.49
C LEU A 141 -1.69 19.01 -12.46
N TYR A 142 -1.67 17.72 -12.85
CA TYR A 142 -1.05 17.28 -14.12
C TYR A 142 -1.79 16.07 -14.71
N GLU A 143 -2.19 16.14 -15.99
CA GLU A 143 -3.24 15.29 -16.60
C GLU A 143 -2.92 14.54 -17.93
N PRO A 144 -1.72 14.58 -18.57
CA PRO A 144 -1.53 14.01 -19.91
C PRO A 144 -1.95 12.53 -20.06
N GLN A 145 -1.61 11.69 -19.06
CA GLN A 145 -1.88 10.25 -19.11
C GLN A 145 -3.38 9.94 -19.19
N TYR A 146 -4.24 10.73 -18.52
CA TYR A 146 -5.69 10.55 -18.56
C TYR A 146 -6.23 10.83 -19.97
N PHE A 147 -5.76 11.89 -20.63
CA PHE A 147 -6.15 12.19 -22.02
C PHE A 147 -5.59 11.17 -23.01
N GLN A 148 -4.37 10.66 -22.79
CA GLN A 148 -3.82 9.55 -23.57
C GLN A 148 -4.67 8.28 -23.42
N ALA A 149 -5.10 7.95 -22.20
CA ALA A 149 -6.00 6.83 -21.92
C ALA A 149 -7.34 7.00 -22.64
N ALA A 150 -7.94 8.18 -22.58
CA ALA A 150 -9.20 8.50 -23.25
C ALA A 150 -9.09 8.42 -24.78
N ALA A 151 -8.01 8.96 -25.36
CA ALA A 151 -7.78 8.91 -26.80
C ALA A 151 -7.63 7.47 -27.28
N LEU A 152 -6.81 6.66 -26.58
CA LEU A 152 -6.60 5.26 -26.93
C LEU A 152 -7.88 4.42 -26.76
N ALA A 153 -8.65 4.67 -25.70
CA ALA A 153 -9.94 4.00 -25.49
C ALA A 153 -10.96 4.35 -26.59
N ASN A 154 -11.00 5.61 -27.05
CA ASN A 154 -11.88 6.00 -28.16
C ASN A 154 -11.49 5.31 -29.47
N ILE A 155 -10.20 5.21 -29.79
CA ILE A 155 -9.73 4.48 -30.97
C ILE A 155 -10.16 3.01 -30.87
N LEU A 156 -9.89 2.37 -29.73
CA LEU A 156 -10.23 0.98 -29.51
C LEU A 156 -11.75 0.73 -29.51
N TYR A 157 -12.54 1.69 -29.03
CA TYR A 157 -14.01 1.63 -29.10
C TYR A 157 -14.50 1.55 -30.54
N GLN A 158 -13.95 2.38 -31.44
CA GLN A 158 -14.33 2.37 -32.86
C GLN A 158 -13.95 1.04 -33.53
N VAL A 159 -12.73 0.57 -33.25
CA VAL A 159 -12.20 -0.70 -33.80
C VAL A 159 -13.01 -1.90 -33.30
N SER A 160 -13.33 -1.94 -32.01
CA SER A 160 -14.07 -3.03 -31.37
C SER A 160 -15.59 -2.93 -31.54
N LYS A 161 -16.09 -1.85 -32.16
CA LYS A 161 -17.53 -1.51 -32.21
C LYS A 161 -18.17 -1.48 -30.82
N GLY A 162 -17.42 -0.97 -29.84
CA GLY A 162 -17.77 -0.93 -28.44
C GLY A 162 -17.59 -2.25 -27.68
N ASN A 163 -17.19 -3.36 -28.30
CA ASN A 163 -16.92 -4.61 -27.58
C ASN A 163 -15.54 -4.60 -26.91
N MET A 164 -15.38 -3.71 -25.93
CA MET A 164 -14.14 -3.58 -25.16
C MET A 164 -14.37 -3.40 -23.66
N ILE A 165 -13.31 -3.60 -22.88
CA ILE A 165 -13.29 -3.41 -21.44
C ILE A 165 -11.98 -2.78 -20.96
N CYS A 166 -12.08 -1.89 -19.99
CA CYS A 166 -10.92 -1.22 -19.37
C CYS A 166 -10.54 -1.90 -18.05
N THR A 167 -9.24 -2.10 -17.82
CA THR A 167 -8.71 -2.64 -16.55
C THR A 167 -7.39 -1.97 -16.18
N GLY A 168 -6.99 -2.11 -14.92
CA GLY A 168 -5.75 -1.55 -14.40
C GLY A 168 -5.68 -1.63 -12.88
N HIS A 169 -4.48 -1.40 -12.36
CA HIS A 169 -4.19 -1.37 -10.93
C HIS A 169 -3.62 -0.01 -10.52
N SER A 170 -3.90 0.45 -9.29
CA SER A 170 -3.37 1.72 -8.75
C SER A 170 -3.67 2.91 -9.68
N LEU A 171 -2.69 3.72 -10.08
CA LEU A 171 -2.86 4.80 -11.06
C LEU A 171 -3.47 4.30 -12.38
N GLY A 172 -3.03 3.15 -12.89
CA GLY A 172 -3.59 2.51 -14.08
C GLY A 172 -5.07 2.15 -13.93
N GLY A 173 -5.50 1.80 -12.71
CA GLY A 173 -6.91 1.64 -12.38
C GLY A 173 -7.70 2.95 -12.50
N GLY A 174 -7.11 4.07 -12.08
CA GLY A 174 -7.68 5.40 -12.29
C GLY A 174 -7.81 5.75 -13.78
N LEU A 175 -6.78 5.49 -14.58
CA LEU A 175 -6.79 5.67 -16.04
C LEU A 175 -7.87 4.81 -16.70
N ALA A 176 -8.04 3.57 -16.27
CA ALA A 176 -9.06 2.65 -16.77
C ALA A 176 -10.49 3.14 -16.48
N ILE A 177 -10.75 3.64 -15.27
CA ILE A 177 -12.05 4.22 -14.91
C ILE A 177 -12.33 5.46 -15.77
N PHE A 178 -11.33 6.32 -15.97
CA PHE A 178 -11.46 7.50 -16.82
C PHE A 178 -11.77 7.13 -18.27
N ALA A 179 -11.03 6.18 -18.82
CA ALA A 179 -11.26 5.63 -20.16
C ALA A 179 -12.67 5.03 -20.31
N ALA A 180 -13.18 4.33 -19.29
CA ALA A 180 -14.55 3.80 -19.26
C ALA A 180 -15.61 4.90 -19.24
N ILE A 181 -15.40 5.98 -18.48
CA ILE A 181 -16.31 7.13 -18.47
C ILE A 181 -16.41 7.78 -19.85
N VAL A 182 -15.29 7.90 -20.56
CA VAL A 182 -15.22 8.51 -21.90
C VAL A 182 -15.82 7.60 -22.97
N SER A 183 -15.40 6.34 -23.01
CA SER A 183 -15.86 5.38 -24.03
C SER A 183 -17.28 4.87 -23.80
N GLY A 184 -17.77 4.94 -22.56
CA GLY A 184 -19.03 4.30 -22.17
C GLY A 184 -18.94 2.77 -22.07
N CYS A 185 -17.74 2.19 -22.11
CA CYS A 185 -17.49 0.76 -21.91
C CYS A 185 -17.23 0.44 -20.43
N PRO A 186 -17.48 -0.80 -19.98
CA PRO A 186 -17.29 -1.17 -18.58
C PRO A 186 -15.80 -1.15 -18.17
N SER A 187 -15.55 -0.92 -16.87
CA SER A 187 -14.22 -1.09 -16.28
C SER A 187 -14.23 -1.92 -15.00
N ILE A 188 -13.23 -2.79 -14.86
CA ILE A 188 -12.94 -3.55 -13.64
C ILE A 188 -11.52 -3.26 -13.23
N THR A 189 -11.32 -2.71 -12.03
CA THR A 189 -10.01 -2.22 -11.61
C THR A 189 -9.64 -2.67 -10.20
N PHE A 190 -8.37 -2.53 -9.85
CA PHE A 190 -7.80 -3.07 -8.62
C PHE A 190 -7.08 -1.96 -7.85
N SER A 191 -7.52 -1.67 -6.63
CA SER A 191 -7.08 -0.53 -5.81
C SER A 191 -6.84 0.76 -6.63
N PRO A 192 -7.82 1.22 -7.43
CA PRO A 192 -7.63 2.33 -8.35
C PRO A 192 -7.40 3.67 -7.64
N ALA A 193 -6.59 4.52 -8.26
CA ALA A 193 -6.46 5.93 -7.88
C ALA A 193 -7.72 6.74 -8.24
N GLY A 194 -8.04 7.72 -7.41
CA GLY A 194 -9.14 8.65 -7.62
C GLY A 194 -8.90 9.62 -8.76
N ILE A 195 -9.99 10.16 -9.29
CA ILE A 195 -9.95 11.10 -10.41
C ILE A 195 -10.41 12.46 -9.91
N ALA A 196 -9.57 13.48 -10.09
CA ALA A 196 -9.90 14.84 -9.70
C ALA A 196 -11.12 15.38 -10.48
N THR A 197 -11.96 16.16 -9.80
CA THR A 197 -13.16 16.75 -10.40
C THR A 197 -12.85 17.61 -11.62
N ASN A 198 -11.73 18.33 -11.61
CA ASN A 198 -11.34 19.22 -12.71
C ASN A 198 -10.97 18.44 -13.98
N THR A 199 -10.39 17.25 -13.84
CA THR A 199 -10.01 16.38 -14.96
C THR A 199 -11.22 15.88 -15.71
N ILE A 200 -12.30 15.50 -15.00
CA ILE A 200 -13.57 15.13 -15.61
C ILE A 200 -14.24 16.34 -16.27
N LYS A 201 -14.24 17.51 -15.61
CA LYS A 201 -14.84 18.74 -16.15
C LYS A 201 -14.18 19.21 -17.46
N ARG A 202 -12.88 18.99 -17.62
CA ARG A 202 -12.14 19.35 -18.86
C ARG A 202 -12.59 18.57 -20.09
N LEU A 203 -13.24 17.41 -19.92
CA LEU A 203 -13.89 16.67 -21.00
C LEU A 203 -15.28 17.21 -21.36
N GLY A 204 -15.76 18.26 -20.67
CA GLY A 204 -17.14 18.72 -20.80
C GLY A 204 -18.16 17.77 -20.15
N ILE A 205 -17.71 16.84 -19.31
CA ILE A 205 -18.56 15.89 -18.59
C ILE A 205 -18.85 16.43 -17.19
N ASP A 206 -20.12 16.38 -16.77
CA ASP A 206 -20.48 16.69 -15.40
C ASP A 206 -19.97 15.61 -14.44
N TYR A 207 -19.27 16.04 -13.38
CA TYR A 207 -18.62 15.12 -12.45
C TYR A 207 -19.61 14.25 -11.67
N GLU A 208 -20.73 14.81 -11.23
CA GLU A 208 -21.72 14.04 -10.48
C GLU A 208 -22.44 13.05 -11.39
N GLN A 209 -22.70 13.39 -12.64
CA GLN A 209 -23.18 12.43 -13.64
C GLN A 209 -22.17 11.31 -13.90
N ALA A 210 -20.88 11.63 -14.06
CA ALA A 210 -19.83 10.63 -14.25
C ALA A 210 -19.74 9.68 -13.06
N LYS A 211 -19.77 10.21 -11.84
CA LYS A 211 -19.77 9.46 -10.58
C LYS A 211 -21.01 8.58 -10.44
N GLN A 212 -22.19 9.09 -10.80
CA GLN A 212 -23.43 8.31 -10.79
C GLN A 212 -23.37 7.17 -11.81
N LYS A 213 -22.93 7.42 -13.05
CA LYS A 213 -22.74 6.40 -14.08
C LYS A 213 -21.76 5.31 -13.63
N ALA A 214 -20.61 5.70 -13.10
CA ALA A 214 -19.62 4.78 -12.53
C ALA A 214 -20.26 3.88 -11.46
N LYS A 215 -20.92 4.48 -10.47
CA LYS A 215 -21.60 3.76 -9.37
C LYS A 215 -22.82 2.95 -9.81
N ALA A 216 -23.43 3.27 -10.95
CA ALA A 216 -24.58 2.56 -11.49
C ALA A 216 -24.22 1.19 -12.08
N GLY A 217 -22.92 0.89 -12.25
CA GLY A 217 -22.44 -0.39 -12.77
C GLY A 217 -21.60 -0.27 -14.04
N LEU A 218 -21.21 0.94 -14.44
CA LEU A 218 -20.15 1.14 -15.45
C LEU A 218 -18.79 0.69 -14.91
N SER A 219 -18.53 0.95 -13.62
CA SER A 219 -17.25 0.60 -12.98
C SER A 219 -17.47 -0.11 -11.65
N ARG A 220 -16.74 -1.20 -11.43
CA ARG A 220 -16.53 -1.79 -10.10
C ARG A 220 -15.05 -2.05 -9.88
N PHE A 221 -14.64 -2.02 -8.61
CA PHE A 221 -13.23 -2.19 -8.28
C PHE A 221 -13.02 -2.92 -6.96
N TYR A 222 -11.90 -3.62 -6.86
CA TYR A 222 -11.53 -4.43 -5.71
C TYR A 222 -10.46 -3.73 -4.87
N VAL A 223 -10.62 -3.78 -3.55
CA VAL A 223 -9.65 -3.25 -2.57
C VAL A 223 -9.50 -4.29 -1.46
N VAL A 224 -8.26 -4.56 -1.03
CA VAL A 224 -8.03 -5.37 0.18
C VAL A 224 -8.06 -4.44 1.40
N GLU A 225 -8.60 -4.92 2.51
CA GLU A 225 -8.52 -4.20 3.79
C GLU A 225 -7.09 -3.74 4.08
N TYR A 226 -6.98 -2.56 4.70
CA TYR A 226 -5.71 -1.88 5.01
C TYR A 226 -4.93 -1.34 3.80
N ASP A 227 -5.51 -1.31 2.60
CA ASP A 227 -4.91 -0.61 1.46
C ASP A 227 -4.70 0.89 1.78
N TRP A 228 -3.44 1.35 1.70
CA TRP A 228 -3.09 2.74 2.05
C TRP A 228 -3.73 3.78 1.13
N LEU A 229 -3.87 3.47 -0.17
CA LEU A 229 -4.38 4.42 -1.15
C LEU A 229 -5.87 4.62 -0.91
N ASP A 230 -6.59 3.51 -0.69
CA ASP A 230 -7.99 3.56 -0.30
C ASP A 230 -8.19 4.31 1.02
N TRP A 231 -7.34 4.05 2.02
CA TRP A 231 -7.36 4.78 3.29
C TRP A 231 -7.15 6.28 3.08
N LEU A 232 -6.11 6.67 2.32
CA LEU A 232 -5.78 8.06 2.02
C LEU A 232 -6.94 8.76 1.30
N GLN A 233 -7.55 8.12 0.32
CA GLN A 233 -8.68 8.68 -0.45
C GLN A 233 -9.98 8.76 0.36
N THR A 234 -10.12 7.95 1.40
CA THR A 234 -11.31 7.92 2.26
C THR A 234 -11.22 8.95 3.39
N PHE A 235 -10.03 9.16 3.95
CA PHE A 235 -9.82 9.96 5.16
C PHE A 235 -9.17 11.32 4.92
N THR A 236 -8.78 11.64 3.67
CA THR A 236 -8.22 12.94 3.30
C THR A 236 -9.07 13.64 2.23
N THR A 237 -8.61 14.81 1.74
CA THR A 237 -9.21 15.53 0.62
C THR A 237 -8.81 14.97 -0.75
N ALA A 238 -8.00 13.91 -0.79
CA ALA A 238 -7.62 13.27 -2.04
C ALA A 238 -8.86 12.74 -2.78
N PRO A 239 -8.90 12.81 -4.13
CA PRO A 239 -10.02 12.29 -4.90
C PRO A 239 -10.28 10.81 -4.62
N SER A 240 -11.55 10.43 -4.51
CA SER A 240 -11.95 9.03 -4.40
C SER A 240 -12.07 8.37 -5.77
N ALA A 241 -11.74 7.07 -5.87
CA ALA A 241 -12.05 6.27 -7.06
C ALA A 241 -13.56 6.28 -7.39
N LEU A 242 -13.88 6.33 -8.68
CA LEU A 242 -15.25 6.33 -9.17
C LEU A 242 -15.68 4.90 -9.54
N GLY A 243 -16.72 4.39 -8.90
CA GLY A 243 -17.26 3.06 -9.17
C GLY A 243 -17.89 2.42 -7.93
N HIS A 244 -18.32 1.18 -8.07
CA HIS A 244 -18.74 0.35 -6.95
C HIS A 244 -17.52 -0.34 -6.32
N LYS A 245 -17.29 -0.08 -5.02
CA LYS A 245 -16.17 -0.64 -4.26
C LYS A 245 -16.53 -2.02 -3.72
N ILE A 246 -15.68 -3.01 -3.97
CA ILE A 246 -15.75 -4.36 -3.41
C ILE A 246 -14.56 -4.53 -2.47
N VAL A 247 -14.84 -4.72 -1.18
CA VAL A 247 -13.80 -4.91 -0.15
C VAL A 247 -13.53 -6.40 0.02
N LEU A 248 -12.26 -6.76 -0.02
CA LEU A 248 -11.75 -8.09 0.27
C LEU A 248 -11.10 -8.05 1.65
N ASN A 249 -11.46 -8.99 2.52
CA ASN A 249 -10.84 -9.08 3.83
C ASN A 249 -9.34 -9.34 3.69
N TYR A 250 -8.55 -8.88 4.66
CA TYR A 250 -7.13 -9.22 4.69
C TYR A 250 -6.93 -10.59 5.36
N TYR A 251 -6.21 -11.50 4.70
CA TYR A 251 -5.86 -12.82 5.24
C TYR A 251 -4.35 -13.09 5.17
N GLU A 252 -3.78 -13.58 6.27
CA GLU A 252 -2.39 -14.05 6.39
C GLU A 252 -2.39 -15.59 6.34
N GLU A 253 -1.59 -16.20 5.45
CA GLU A 253 -1.50 -17.68 5.35
C GLU A 253 -0.61 -18.25 6.47
N GLY A 254 -1.01 -19.39 7.06
CA GLY A 254 -0.36 -19.95 8.25
C GLY A 254 0.97 -20.71 8.03
N GLY A 255 1.75 -20.80 9.11
CA GLY A 255 2.29 -22.08 9.59
C GLY A 255 3.72 -22.49 9.25
N SER A 256 4.56 -21.67 8.60
CA SER A 256 6.00 -21.95 8.51
C SER A 256 6.78 -21.06 9.49
N ALA A 257 7.91 -21.55 10.03
CA ALA A 257 8.74 -20.79 10.97
C ALA A 257 9.27 -19.45 10.40
N PHE A 258 9.20 -19.27 9.07
CA PHE A 258 9.52 -18.03 8.37
C PHE A 258 8.28 -17.17 8.05
N ASP A 259 7.08 -17.77 7.91
CA ASP A 259 5.80 -17.04 7.75
C ASP A 259 5.24 -16.49 9.08
N LYS A 260 5.83 -16.86 10.23
CA LYS A 260 5.53 -16.25 11.55
C LYS A 260 5.97 -14.79 11.69
N PHE A 261 6.56 -14.21 10.64
CA PHE A 261 6.92 -12.79 10.60
C PHE A 261 6.20 -12.08 9.45
N PRO A 262 5.14 -11.29 9.71
CA PRO A 262 4.89 -10.15 8.86
C PRO A 262 5.96 -9.08 9.18
N PRO A 263 6.56 -8.41 8.16
CA PRO A 263 7.25 -7.16 8.40
C PRO A 263 6.23 -6.13 8.94
N ASN A 264 6.70 -5.01 9.49
CA ASN A 264 5.92 -4.00 10.19
C ASN A 264 4.58 -3.57 9.50
N PHE A 265 3.65 -2.94 10.21
CA PHE A 265 2.36 -2.41 9.68
C PHE A 265 2.42 -1.82 8.26
N PHE A 266 3.50 -1.10 7.96
CA PHE A 266 3.84 -0.59 6.65
C PHE A 266 3.82 -1.66 5.55
N SER A 267 4.53 -2.77 5.73
CA SER A 267 4.55 -3.83 4.72
C SER A 267 3.17 -4.44 4.54
N ARG A 268 2.35 -4.59 5.60
CA ARG A 268 0.99 -5.13 5.47
C ARG A 268 0.11 -4.24 4.60
N VAL A 269 0.19 -2.93 4.83
CA VAL A 269 -0.56 -1.92 4.10
C VAL A 269 -0.11 -1.79 2.63
N PHE A 270 1.20 -1.86 2.36
CA PHE A 270 1.73 -1.90 0.98
C PHE A 270 1.46 -3.23 0.28
N VAL A 271 1.55 -4.35 1.01
CA VAL A 271 1.19 -5.67 0.51
C VAL A 271 -0.30 -5.74 0.20
N ALA A 272 -1.17 -5.17 1.04
CA ALA A 272 -2.61 -5.06 0.77
C ALA A 272 -2.89 -4.35 -0.56
N HIS A 273 -2.12 -3.29 -0.86
CA HIS A 273 -2.21 -2.58 -2.12
C HIS A 273 -1.67 -3.37 -3.33
N ALA A 274 -0.71 -4.28 -3.13
CA ALA A 274 -0.07 -4.99 -4.23
C ALA A 274 -1.04 -5.88 -5.00
N MET A 275 -0.94 -5.84 -6.33
CA MET A 275 -1.83 -6.60 -7.22
C MET A 275 -1.83 -8.11 -6.94
N ALA A 276 -0.69 -8.66 -6.53
CA ALA A 276 -0.58 -10.06 -6.14
C ALA A 276 -1.45 -10.42 -4.93
N LYS A 277 -1.50 -9.55 -3.91
CA LYS A 277 -2.34 -9.75 -2.72
C LYS A 277 -3.81 -9.64 -3.06
N ILE A 278 -4.20 -8.67 -3.89
CA ILE A 278 -5.59 -8.52 -4.35
C ILE A 278 -6.06 -9.81 -5.04
N LEU A 279 -5.30 -10.31 -6.01
CA LEU A 279 -5.60 -11.58 -6.69
C LEU A 279 -5.70 -12.76 -5.73
N LYS A 280 -4.79 -12.82 -4.75
CA LYS A 280 -4.81 -13.88 -3.73
C LYS A 280 -6.07 -13.83 -2.89
N MET A 281 -6.48 -12.65 -2.44
CA MET A 281 -7.72 -12.47 -1.66
C MET A 281 -8.96 -12.74 -2.51
N MET A 282 -8.95 -12.38 -3.79
CA MET A 282 -10.01 -12.76 -4.73
C MET A 282 -10.13 -14.29 -4.86
N CYS A 283 -9.02 -15.02 -4.96
CA CYS A 283 -9.05 -16.48 -4.96
C CYS A 283 -9.54 -17.06 -3.64
N TYR A 284 -9.01 -16.56 -2.53
CA TYR A 284 -9.25 -17.10 -1.19
C TYR A 284 -10.70 -16.90 -0.77
N PHE A 285 -11.21 -15.67 -0.90
CA PHE A 285 -12.57 -15.35 -0.51
C PHE A 285 -13.61 -15.68 -1.58
N ALA A 286 -13.18 -15.79 -2.85
CA ALA A 286 -14.06 -16.00 -3.99
C ALA A 286 -15.35 -15.17 -3.87
N PRO A 287 -15.26 -13.82 -3.83
CA PRO A 287 -16.38 -12.94 -3.47
C PRO A 287 -17.60 -13.05 -4.39
N TRP A 288 -17.50 -13.79 -5.49
CA TRP A 288 -18.57 -14.11 -6.44
C TRP A 288 -19.27 -15.45 -6.16
N ALA A 289 -18.72 -16.31 -5.29
CA ALA A 289 -19.37 -17.53 -4.88
C ALA A 289 -20.48 -17.17 -3.88
N GLN A 290 -21.73 -17.49 -4.21
CA GLN A 290 -22.78 -17.55 -3.19
C GLN A 290 -22.32 -18.54 -2.11
N ALA A 291 -22.65 -18.28 -0.85
CA ALA A 291 -22.21 -19.03 0.32
C ALA A 291 -22.60 -20.52 0.27
N ASP A 292 -21.86 -21.33 -0.50
CA ASP A 292 -21.97 -22.78 -0.56
C ASP A 292 -20.61 -23.41 -0.24
N ASN A 293 -20.56 -23.98 0.96
CA ASN A 293 -19.43 -24.51 1.72
C ASN A 293 -18.75 -25.77 1.14
N LEU A 294 -18.57 -25.89 -0.19
CA LEU A 294 -17.99 -27.10 -0.79
C LEU A 294 -16.52 -26.95 -1.20
N ALA A 295 -16.08 -25.78 -1.69
CA ALA A 295 -14.68 -25.58 -2.09
C ALA A 295 -13.72 -25.39 -0.89
N ILE A 296 -14.22 -24.84 0.21
CA ILE A 296 -13.45 -24.60 1.44
C ILE A 296 -13.02 -25.93 2.09
N ASN A 297 -13.87 -26.97 2.02
CA ASN A 297 -13.58 -28.27 2.64
C ASN A 297 -12.54 -29.09 1.88
N GLU A 298 -12.47 -29.00 0.55
CA GLU A 298 -11.44 -29.71 -0.22
C GLU A 298 -10.04 -29.10 -0.02
N ILE A 299 -9.95 -27.77 0.09
CA ILE A 299 -8.69 -27.07 0.38
C ILE A 299 -8.26 -27.31 1.83
N ASN A 300 -9.20 -27.27 2.79
CA ASN A 300 -8.91 -27.58 4.19
C ASN A 300 -8.47 -29.04 4.38
N ASN A 301 -9.04 -30.00 3.65
CA ASN A 301 -8.62 -31.40 3.71
C ASN A 301 -7.25 -31.64 3.07
N PHE A 302 -6.88 -30.88 2.04
CA PHE A 302 -5.54 -30.96 1.45
C PHE A 302 -4.47 -30.38 2.40
N MET A 303 -4.80 -29.30 3.12
CA MET A 303 -3.92 -28.66 4.11
C MET A 303 -3.81 -29.46 5.42
N ALA A 304 -4.90 -30.05 5.90
CA ALA A 304 -4.92 -30.86 7.13
C ALA A 304 -4.04 -32.12 7.01
N ASN A 305 -3.96 -32.73 5.82
CA ASN A 305 -3.13 -33.92 5.59
C ASN A 305 -1.62 -33.63 5.46
N GLY A 306 -1.22 -32.35 5.34
CA GLY A 306 0.18 -31.94 5.27
C GLY A 306 0.80 -31.50 6.61
N ILE A 307 0.00 -31.39 7.69
CA ILE A 307 0.40 -30.73 8.95
C ILE A 307 0.46 -31.72 10.15
N ASN A 308 0.43 -33.04 9.93
CA ASN A 308 0.57 -34.01 11.03
C ASN A 308 2.02 -34.27 11.47
N GLY A 309 2.82 -33.21 11.58
CA GLY A 309 4.19 -33.30 12.05
C GLY A 309 4.61 -32.03 12.80
N LEU A 310 4.47 -32.08 14.12
CA LEU A 310 4.99 -31.13 15.12
C LEU A 310 4.30 -29.77 15.23
N MET A 311 3.31 -29.72 16.11
CA MET A 311 2.95 -28.50 16.82
C MET A 311 2.69 -28.86 18.29
N ASP A 312 3.67 -28.61 19.14
CA ASP A 312 3.46 -28.62 20.59
C ASP A 312 2.61 -27.39 20.95
N GLU A 313 1.42 -27.62 21.48
CA GLU A 313 0.55 -26.61 22.06
C GLU A 313 1.25 -25.92 23.24
N ILE A 314 1.39 -24.60 23.18
CA ILE A 314 1.68 -23.80 24.37
C ILE A 314 0.35 -23.58 25.10
N ASP A 315 0.23 -24.28 26.22
CA ASP A 315 -0.93 -24.33 27.11
C ASP A 315 -1.20 -22.99 27.81
N LEU A 316 -2.32 -22.34 27.46
CA LEU A 316 -2.83 -21.11 28.07
C LEU A 316 -3.20 -21.29 29.55
N ALA A 317 -3.30 -22.52 30.06
CA ALA A 317 -3.55 -22.82 31.46
C ALA A 317 -2.35 -22.55 32.40
N LYS A 318 -1.19 -22.13 31.86
CA LYS A 318 0.03 -21.82 32.64
C LYS A 318 0.22 -20.34 32.99
N LEU A 319 -0.67 -19.44 32.59
CA LEU A 319 -0.66 -18.06 33.11
C LEU A 319 -1.10 -18.09 34.58
N ASP A 320 -0.18 -17.84 35.50
CA ASP A 320 -0.46 -17.78 36.94
C ASP A 320 -1.48 -16.66 37.19
N GLU A 321 -2.47 -16.86 38.06
CA GLU A 321 -3.43 -15.81 38.45
C GLU A 321 -2.72 -14.54 38.94
N ARG A 322 -1.46 -14.65 39.39
CA ARG A 322 -0.58 -13.53 39.72
C ARG A 322 -0.18 -12.65 38.52
N ASP A 323 -0.08 -13.19 37.30
CA ASP A 323 0.26 -12.41 36.09
C ASP A 323 -0.92 -11.56 35.59
N LEU A 324 -2.16 -11.91 35.99
CA LEU A 324 -3.38 -11.12 35.73
C LEU A 324 -3.49 -9.91 36.68
N VAL A 325 -2.87 -9.98 37.86
CA VAL A 325 -2.88 -8.91 38.88
C VAL A 325 -2.01 -7.72 38.46
N ASN A 326 -1.01 -7.90 37.58
CA ASN A 326 -0.19 -6.80 37.08
C ASN A 326 -0.08 -6.74 35.54
N TRP A 327 -1.24 -6.73 34.87
CA TRP A 327 -1.33 -6.70 33.40
C TRP A 327 -0.46 -5.62 32.72
N GLN A 328 -0.35 -4.44 33.32
CA GLN A 328 0.48 -3.35 32.80
C GLN A 328 1.97 -3.73 32.82
N GLU A 329 2.48 -4.24 33.95
CA GLU A 329 3.87 -4.70 34.07
C GLU A 329 4.16 -5.84 33.09
N THR A 330 3.21 -6.76 32.90
CA THR A 330 3.35 -7.86 31.94
C THR A 330 3.43 -7.34 30.51
N CYS A 331 2.62 -6.35 30.12
CA CYS A 331 2.71 -5.73 28.80
C CYS A 331 4.04 -5.00 28.60
N GLU A 332 4.51 -4.25 29.59
CA GLU A 332 5.81 -3.56 29.53
C GLU A 332 6.98 -4.53 29.48
N LYS A 333 6.89 -5.66 30.18
CA LYS A 333 7.86 -6.75 30.12
C LYS A 333 7.87 -7.39 28.73
N CYS A 334 6.72 -7.57 28.09
CA CYS A 334 6.64 -8.07 26.72
C CYS A 334 7.36 -7.13 25.74
N ILE A 335 7.16 -5.80 25.87
CA ILE A 335 7.86 -4.81 25.04
C ILE A 335 9.38 -4.90 25.24
N LYS A 336 9.84 -4.93 26.50
CA LYS A 336 11.27 -5.04 26.83
C LYS A 336 11.91 -6.34 26.31
N GLN A 337 11.14 -7.43 26.33
CA GLN A 337 11.58 -8.74 25.85
C GLN A 337 11.31 -8.94 24.35
N ASN A 338 10.76 -7.94 23.65
CA ASN A 338 10.33 -8.01 22.26
C ASN A 338 9.36 -9.20 21.97
N ASN A 339 8.54 -9.59 22.96
CA ASN A 339 7.57 -10.67 22.85
C ASN A 339 6.22 -10.14 22.33
N VAL A 340 6.11 -10.05 21.01
CA VAL A 340 4.95 -9.49 20.31
C VAL A 340 3.71 -10.39 20.45
N ASP A 341 3.88 -11.72 20.36
CA ASP A 341 2.77 -12.67 20.43
C ASP A 341 2.02 -12.61 21.76
N LEU A 342 2.78 -12.58 22.87
CA LEU A 342 2.19 -12.45 24.20
C LEU A 342 1.55 -11.07 24.39
N PHE A 343 2.19 -10.01 23.87
CA PHE A 343 1.64 -8.66 23.91
C PHE A 343 0.31 -8.55 23.17
N THR A 344 0.21 -9.06 21.94
CA THR A 344 -1.04 -9.07 21.16
C THR A 344 -2.17 -9.74 21.92
N LYS A 345 -1.92 -10.95 22.45
CA LYS A 345 -2.90 -11.68 23.26
C LYS A 345 -3.34 -10.87 24.49
N LEU A 346 -2.39 -10.22 25.18
CA LEU A 346 -2.69 -9.42 26.36
C LEU A 346 -3.55 -8.19 26.05
N ILE A 347 -3.33 -7.54 24.90
CA ILE A 347 -4.08 -6.35 24.44
C ILE A 347 -5.53 -6.71 24.04
N GLU A 348 -5.78 -7.94 23.60
CA GLU A 348 -7.12 -8.40 23.21
C GLU A 348 -8.04 -8.73 24.41
N LEU A 349 -7.50 -9.07 25.59
CA LEU A 349 -8.27 -9.46 26.78
C LEU A 349 -9.24 -8.38 27.30
N GLU A 350 -10.47 -8.75 27.67
CA GLU A 350 -11.51 -7.84 28.19
C GLU A 350 -11.21 -7.24 29.58
N ASN A 351 -11.74 -6.03 29.83
CA ASN A 351 -11.79 -5.33 31.11
C ASN A 351 -10.47 -5.15 31.88
N LYS A 352 -9.59 -4.26 31.42
CA LYS A 352 -8.37 -3.91 32.17
C LYS A 352 -8.09 -2.40 32.21
N PRO A 353 -7.69 -1.84 33.36
CA PRO A 353 -7.31 -0.44 33.48
C PRO A 353 -5.95 -0.23 32.81
N VAL A 354 -5.90 0.65 31.81
CA VAL A 354 -4.67 0.89 31.02
C VAL A 354 -4.18 2.32 31.24
N GLU A 355 -3.01 2.43 31.87
CA GLU A 355 -2.11 3.59 31.84
C GLU A 355 -1.51 3.72 30.42
N MET A 356 -2.35 4.21 29.49
CA MET A 356 -2.03 4.17 28.06
C MET A 356 -0.79 5.00 27.70
N ASP A 357 -0.47 6.03 28.48
CA ASP A 357 0.69 6.88 28.23
C ASP A 357 2.01 6.11 28.35
N SER A 358 2.22 5.40 29.47
CA SER A 358 3.41 4.58 29.70
C SER A 358 3.56 3.52 28.61
N LEU A 359 2.44 2.87 28.26
CA LEU A 359 2.44 1.79 27.29
C LEU A 359 2.80 2.27 25.88
N ILE A 360 2.23 3.40 25.43
CA ILE A 360 2.58 4.03 24.15
C ILE A 360 4.06 4.46 24.14
N ARG A 361 4.54 5.11 25.21
CA ARG A 361 5.94 5.56 25.29
C ARG A 361 6.92 4.39 25.22
N ASN A 362 6.65 3.31 25.96
CA ASN A 362 7.47 2.10 25.92
C ASN A 362 7.46 1.46 24.53
N ALA A 363 6.29 1.39 23.88
CA ALA A 363 6.19 0.90 22.51
C ALA A 363 6.97 1.77 21.52
N ILE A 364 6.99 3.10 21.71
CA ILE A 364 7.76 4.01 20.88
C ILE A 364 9.27 3.83 21.11
N MET A 365 9.70 3.70 22.36
CA MET A 365 11.11 3.51 22.67
C MET A 365 11.65 2.17 22.17
N ALA A 366 10.78 1.16 22.04
CA ALA A 366 11.14 -0.13 21.46
C ALA A 366 11.56 0.00 19.99
N ASN A 367 12.56 -0.79 19.59
CA ASN A 367 12.98 -0.85 18.19
C ASN A 367 11.96 -1.53 17.27
N ASN A 368 10.93 -2.16 17.85
CA ASN A 368 9.91 -2.88 17.11
C ASN A 368 8.63 -2.06 17.03
N SER A 369 8.35 -1.52 15.84
CA SER A 369 7.15 -0.73 15.55
C SER A 369 5.84 -1.51 15.70
N GLN A 370 5.88 -2.86 15.72
CA GLN A 370 4.69 -3.70 15.86
C GLN A 370 3.94 -3.45 17.17
N PHE A 371 4.64 -3.15 18.28
CA PHE A 371 3.97 -2.81 19.53
C PHE A 371 3.09 -1.57 19.39
N LEU A 372 3.59 -0.54 18.69
CA LEU A 372 2.84 0.68 18.45
C LEU A 372 1.68 0.45 17.48
N ALA A 373 1.89 -0.36 16.43
CA ALA A 373 0.86 -0.76 15.49
C ALA A 373 -0.28 -1.55 16.16
N ILE A 374 0.05 -2.54 16.99
CA ILE A 374 -0.94 -3.33 17.76
C ILE A 374 -1.77 -2.41 18.64
N LEU A 375 -1.16 -1.42 19.29
CA LEU A 375 -1.89 -0.43 20.07
C LEU A 375 -2.88 0.35 19.17
N PHE A 376 -2.47 0.83 17.99
CA PHE A 376 -3.35 1.54 17.06
C PHE A 376 -4.44 0.68 16.41
N GLU A 377 -4.23 -0.62 16.27
CA GLU A 377 -5.21 -1.58 15.72
C GLU A 377 -6.12 -2.18 16.80
N SER A 378 -5.74 -2.06 18.08
CA SER A 378 -6.51 -2.62 19.19
C SER A 378 -7.86 -1.94 19.39
N LYS A 379 -8.73 -2.57 20.19
CA LYS A 379 -9.94 -1.93 20.70
C LYS A 379 -9.70 -0.60 21.44
N TYR A 380 -8.46 -0.32 21.87
CA TYR A 380 -8.08 0.93 22.50
C TYR A 380 -7.70 2.04 21.51
N ALA A 381 -7.69 1.78 20.20
CA ALA A 381 -7.31 2.73 19.14
C ALA A 381 -7.92 4.12 19.32
N LYS A 382 -9.22 4.18 19.63
CA LYS A 382 -9.93 5.45 19.86
C LYS A 382 -9.38 6.22 21.06
N LYS A 383 -9.12 5.52 22.18
CA LYS A 383 -8.53 6.10 23.40
C LYS A 383 -7.10 6.57 23.15
N ILE A 384 -6.33 5.78 22.41
CA ILE A 384 -4.96 6.11 22.01
C ILE A 384 -4.96 7.36 21.13
N LYS A 385 -5.81 7.45 20.11
CA LYS A 385 -5.89 8.63 19.24
C LYS A 385 -6.25 9.89 20.02
N GLN A 386 -7.20 9.81 20.97
CA GLN A 386 -7.52 10.94 21.86
C GLN A 386 -6.33 11.35 22.73
N LYS A 387 -5.55 10.38 23.21
CA LYS A 387 -4.35 10.63 24.02
C LYS A 387 -3.20 11.22 23.19
N LEU A 388 -3.00 10.73 21.97
CA LEU A 388 -2.04 11.26 21.00
C LEU A 388 -2.29 12.75 20.74
N LEU A 389 -3.54 13.10 20.42
CA LEU A 389 -3.93 14.48 20.07
C LEU A 389 -3.96 15.43 21.27
N SER A 390 -4.11 14.92 22.49
CA SER A 390 -4.04 15.71 23.72
C SER A 390 -2.63 15.80 24.32
N SER A 391 -1.69 14.99 23.85
CA SER A 391 -0.27 15.16 24.17
C SER A 391 0.28 16.36 23.42
N ASP A 392 1.17 17.14 24.04
CA ASP A 392 1.86 18.28 23.41
C ASP A 392 2.90 17.83 22.35
N GLY A 393 2.54 16.89 21.48
CA GLY A 393 3.43 16.26 20.50
C GLY A 393 4.44 15.28 21.10
N ALA A 394 4.38 14.98 22.40
CA ALA A 394 5.42 14.26 23.14
C ALA A 394 5.86 12.93 22.50
N TYR A 395 4.95 12.22 21.84
CA TYR A 395 5.24 10.95 21.19
C TYR A 395 6.10 11.08 19.93
N LEU A 396 5.87 12.11 19.11
CA LEU A 396 6.67 12.37 17.91
C LEU A 396 8.10 12.77 18.29
N HIS A 397 8.24 13.60 19.32
CA HIS A 397 9.54 14.00 19.89
C HIS A 397 10.31 12.79 20.41
N LEU A 398 9.64 11.89 21.13
CA LEU A 398 10.26 10.66 21.66
C LEU A 398 10.71 9.71 20.55
N ALA A 399 9.90 9.53 19.50
CA ALA A 399 10.26 8.72 18.34
C ALA A 399 11.46 9.31 17.58
N ALA A 400 11.49 10.64 17.43
CA ALA A 400 12.58 11.38 16.82
C ALA A 400 13.90 11.25 17.61
N GLN A 401 13.84 11.47 18.93
CA GLN A 401 14.97 11.25 19.84
C GLN A 401 15.50 9.82 19.79
N SER A 402 14.60 8.83 19.71
CA SER A 402 14.94 7.41 19.70
C SER A 402 15.33 6.86 18.32
N CYS A 403 15.42 7.74 17.31
CA CYS A 403 15.72 7.39 15.91
C CYS A 403 14.76 6.33 15.31
N ARG A 404 13.47 6.40 15.66
CA ARG A 404 12.45 5.43 15.23
C ARG A 404 11.70 5.95 14.00
N THR A 405 12.37 6.00 12.85
CA THR A 405 11.84 6.53 11.58
C THR A 405 10.46 5.97 11.23
N ASP A 406 10.30 4.65 11.30
CA ASP A 406 9.04 3.96 10.98
C ASP A 406 7.90 4.39 11.91
N GLN A 407 8.21 4.67 13.17
CA GLN A 407 7.22 5.09 14.14
C GLN A 407 6.93 6.60 14.05
N ILE A 408 7.90 7.41 13.63
CA ILE A 408 7.68 8.82 13.26
C ILE A 408 6.63 8.88 12.15
N GLU A 409 6.81 8.08 11.09
CA GLU A 409 5.84 7.97 10.00
C GLU A 409 4.45 7.58 10.50
N MET A 410 4.38 6.51 11.31
CA MET A 410 3.13 5.99 11.83
C MET A 410 2.39 7.02 12.68
N LEU A 411 3.12 7.79 13.50
CA LEU A 411 2.58 8.87 14.31
C LEU A 411 2.06 10.04 13.45
N LEU A 412 2.79 10.43 12.40
CA LEU A 412 2.35 11.47 11.46
C LEU A 412 1.07 11.06 10.72
N MET A 413 0.97 9.81 10.27
CA MET A 413 -0.25 9.25 9.65
C MET A 413 -1.46 9.31 10.60
N HIS A 414 -1.24 9.19 11.90
CA HIS A 414 -2.29 9.28 12.92
C HIS A 414 -2.63 10.72 13.35
N GLY A 415 -2.12 11.71 12.62
CA GLY A 415 -2.50 13.12 12.73
C GLY A 415 -1.63 13.95 13.65
N LEU A 416 -0.48 13.45 14.10
CA LEU A 416 0.49 14.30 14.80
C LEU A 416 1.07 15.33 13.82
N THR A 417 1.23 16.56 14.29
CA THR A 417 1.78 17.65 13.48
C THR A 417 3.30 17.64 13.55
N ILE A 418 3.96 17.61 12.39
CA ILE A 418 5.42 17.48 12.27
C ILE A 418 6.20 18.62 12.98
N ASN A 419 5.63 19.83 13.01
CA ASN A 419 6.23 21.03 13.59
C ASN A 419 5.66 21.39 14.97
N LYS A 420 4.96 20.46 15.64
CA LYS A 420 4.44 20.69 17.00
C LYS A 420 5.61 20.90 17.96
N LEU A 421 5.49 21.87 18.85
CA LEU A 421 6.45 22.11 19.93
C LEU A 421 6.12 21.24 21.14
N ASN A 422 7.13 20.63 21.75
CA ASN A 422 7.03 20.02 23.08
C ASN A 422 7.05 21.08 24.19
N ASN A 423 6.98 20.61 25.44
CA ASN A 423 6.96 21.48 26.63
C ASN A 423 8.28 22.25 26.87
N GLU A 424 9.35 21.84 26.20
CA GLU A 424 10.65 22.52 26.21
C GLU A 424 10.77 23.52 25.05
N GLY A 425 9.73 23.67 24.22
CA GLY A 425 9.73 24.55 23.06
C GLY A 425 10.53 24.01 21.87
N ASN A 426 10.90 22.74 21.87
CA ASN A 426 11.60 22.07 20.77
C ASN A 426 10.60 21.45 19.79
N THR A 427 10.97 21.33 18.51
CA THR A 427 10.27 20.47 17.53
C THR A 427 10.85 19.06 17.54
N ALA A 428 10.17 18.10 16.90
CA ALA A 428 10.71 16.76 16.71
C ALA A 428 12.08 16.77 15.99
N LEU A 429 12.29 17.72 15.06
CA LEU A 429 13.58 17.89 14.39
C LEU A 429 14.68 18.34 15.36
N HIS A 430 14.38 19.26 16.29
CA HIS A 430 15.34 19.64 17.33
C HIS A 430 15.75 18.42 18.16
N GLU A 431 14.78 17.62 18.60
CA GLU A 431 15.04 16.42 19.43
C GLU A 431 15.86 15.37 18.69
N ALA A 432 15.58 15.13 17.41
CA ALA A 432 16.39 14.23 16.57
C ALA A 432 17.85 14.72 16.48
N LEU A 433 18.05 16.01 16.20
CA LEU A 433 19.38 16.59 16.05
C LEU A 433 20.15 16.60 17.38
N MET A 434 19.53 17.02 18.48
CA MET A 434 20.18 17.01 19.81
C MET A 434 20.53 15.60 20.29
N SER A 435 19.74 14.60 19.88
CA SER A 435 19.94 13.19 20.24
C SER A 435 20.80 12.43 19.23
N HIS A 436 21.40 13.11 18.26
CA HIS A 436 22.26 12.52 17.22
C HIS A 436 21.55 11.53 16.29
N ALA A 437 20.22 11.55 16.25
CA ALA A 437 19.37 10.68 15.44
C ALA A 437 19.25 11.22 13.99
N LEU A 438 20.37 11.19 13.26
CA LEU A 438 20.46 11.84 11.94
C LEU A 438 19.48 11.26 10.90
N PHE A 439 19.17 9.96 10.95
CA PHE A 439 18.17 9.34 10.08
C PHE A 439 16.74 9.85 10.37
N ALA A 440 16.40 10.04 11.65
CA ALA A 440 15.13 10.66 12.01
C ALA A 440 15.07 12.14 11.59
N ALA A 441 16.20 12.86 11.70
CA ALA A 441 16.28 14.26 11.24
C ALA A 441 16.12 14.37 9.72
N GLU A 442 16.76 13.49 8.95
CA GLU A 442 16.60 13.40 7.50
C GLU A 442 15.14 13.13 7.12
N TYR A 443 14.55 12.09 7.72
CA TYR A 443 13.16 11.74 7.48
C TYR A 443 12.23 12.93 7.76
N LEU A 444 12.39 13.60 8.91
CA LEU A 444 11.56 14.75 9.28
C LEU A 444 11.71 15.91 8.27
N LEU A 445 12.93 16.23 7.82
CA LEU A 445 13.17 17.27 6.82
C LEU A 445 12.55 16.95 5.46
N GLU A 446 12.74 15.72 4.99
CA GLU A 446 12.15 15.25 3.73
C GLU A 446 10.61 15.28 3.76
N HIS A 447 10.02 15.15 4.96
CA HIS A 447 8.58 15.19 5.18
C HIS A 447 8.06 16.58 5.62
N GLY A 448 8.86 17.63 5.42
CA GLY A 448 8.43 19.02 5.57
C GLY A 448 8.54 19.60 6.97
N ALA A 449 9.44 19.07 7.81
CA ALA A 449 9.79 19.72 9.07
C ALA A 449 10.41 21.10 8.80
N ASP A 450 9.89 22.13 9.46
CA ASP A 450 10.38 23.50 9.31
C ASP A 450 11.59 23.70 10.21
N TRP A 451 12.77 23.55 9.62
CA TRP A 451 14.06 23.74 10.28
C TRP A 451 14.30 25.17 10.76
N ARG A 452 13.50 26.16 10.34
CA ARG A 452 13.69 27.58 10.70
C ARG A 452 13.05 27.94 12.05
N ILE A 453 12.20 27.07 12.59
CA ILE A 453 11.59 27.25 13.91
C ILE A 453 12.70 27.31 14.95
N LYS A 454 12.63 28.31 15.85
CA LYS A 454 13.62 28.47 16.92
C LYS A 454 13.10 27.91 18.23
N ASN A 455 13.94 27.15 18.92
CA ASN A 455 13.68 26.74 20.29
C ASN A 455 13.94 27.90 21.30
N PRO A 456 13.69 27.72 22.61
CA PRO A 456 13.86 28.78 23.60
C PRO A 456 15.30 29.30 23.75
N GLN A 457 16.30 28.53 23.32
CA GLN A 457 17.71 28.97 23.27
C GLN A 457 18.01 29.85 22.06
N GLY A 458 17.02 30.07 21.18
CA GLY A 458 17.14 30.89 19.97
C GLY A 458 17.74 30.16 18.77
N ASN A 459 18.00 28.85 18.90
CA ASN A 459 18.59 28.01 17.87
C ASN A 459 17.48 27.42 16.99
N ASN A 460 17.66 27.47 15.68
CA ASN A 460 16.87 26.70 14.73
C ASN A 460 17.52 25.33 14.43
N GLY A 461 16.90 24.49 13.60
CA GLY A 461 17.45 23.17 13.25
C GLY A 461 18.85 23.23 12.64
N TYR A 462 19.15 24.25 11.84
CA TYR A 462 20.47 24.49 11.28
C TYR A 462 21.49 24.84 12.39
N ASP A 463 21.13 25.77 13.28
CA ASP A 463 21.99 26.19 14.41
C ASP A 463 22.30 25.01 15.36
N VAL A 464 21.32 24.14 15.62
CA VAL A 464 21.53 22.92 16.42
C VAL A 464 22.48 21.96 15.72
N LEU A 465 22.36 21.76 14.40
CA LEU A 465 23.25 20.88 13.65
C LEU A 465 24.67 21.45 13.56
N VAL A 466 24.85 22.77 13.42
CA VAL A 466 26.17 23.43 13.39
C VAL A 466 26.88 23.31 14.73
N ASN A 467 26.19 23.62 15.84
CA ASN A 467 26.76 23.61 17.19
C ASN A 467 26.83 22.21 17.83
N HIS A 468 26.62 21.18 17.02
CA HIS A 468 26.52 19.80 17.44
C HIS A 468 27.88 19.24 17.87
N VAL A 469 27.93 18.54 19.01
CA VAL A 469 29.15 17.96 19.57
C VAL A 469 29.79 16.91 18.66
N ILE A 470 28.96 16.19 17.89
CA ILE A 470 29.43 15.26 16.85
C ILE A 470 29.69 16.05 15.56
N THR A 471 30.95 16.44 15.39
CA THR A 471 31.49 17.14 14.24
C THR A 471 31.93 16.15 13.15
N ASP A 472 32.17 16.65 11.93
CA ASP A 472 32.50 15.81 10.77
C ASP A 472 33.68 14.87 11.06
N ASP A 473 34.68 15.29 11.81
CA ASP A 473 35.89 14.51 12.11
C ASP A 473 35.64 13.20 12.87
N ILE A 474 34.57 13.12 13.68
CA ILE A 474 34.25 11.92 14.47
C ILE A 474 33.15 11.03 13.84
N LEU A 475 32.59 11.42 12.69
CA LEU A 475 31.58 10.64 11.97
C LEU A 475 32.19 9.60 11.03
N SER A 476 31.48 8.48 10.86
CA SER A 476 31.74 7.55 9.75
C SER A 476 31.56 8.26 8.40
N GLN A 477 32.03 7.65 7.31
CA GLN A 477 31.81 8.23 5.99
C GLN A 477 30.32 8.36 5.67
N GLU A 478 29.48 7.39 6.07
CA GLU A 478 28.03 7.51 5.92
C GLU A 478 27.47 8.66 6.76
N GLY A 479 27.92 8.79 8.02
CA GLY A 479 27.50 9.88 8.91
C GLY A 479 27.86 11.26 8.37
N LYS A 480 29.04 11.42 7.77
CA LYS A 480 29.47 12.68 7.10
C LYS A 480 28.58 13.03 5.92
N VAL A 481 28.27 12.04 5.07
CA VAL A 481 27.40 12.22 3.91
C VAL A 481 25.99 12.61 4.37
N LEU A 482 25.45 11.91 5.35
CA LEU A 482 24.13 12.19 5.91
C LEU A 482 24.08 13.58 6.54
N ARG A 483 25.07 13.95 7.37
CA ARG A 483 25.18 15.29 7.95
C ARG A 483 25.26 16.39 6.89
N LYS A 484 26.01 16.17 5.81
CA LYS A 484 26.07 17.09 4.66
C LYS A 484 24.71 17.20 3.95
N LYS A 485 23.99 16.08 3.78
CA LYS A 485 22.64 16.05 3.21
C LYS A 485 21.65 16.84 4.08
N LEU A 486 21.73 16.73 5.41
CA LEU A 486 20.89 17.53 6.31
C LEU A 486 21.11 19.04 6.09
N PHE A 487 22.38 19.48 5.95
CA PHE A 487 22.65 20.88 5.60
C PHE A 487 22.07 21.29 4.25
N GLN A 488 22.06 20.41 3.26
CA GLN A 488 21.45 20.69 1.94
C GLN A 488 19.92 20.77 2.02
N LEU A 489 19.29 19.93 2.83
CA LEU A 489 17.84 19.98 3.07
C LEU A 489 17.40 21.25 3.83
N MET A 490 18.34 21.92 4.51
CA MET A 490 18.12 23.15 5.26
C MET A 490 18.57 24.43 4.50
N GLN A 491 18.72 24.38 3.17
CA GLN A 491 19.15 25.52 2.34
C GLN A 491 18.02 26.16 1.54
#